data_AF-A0A178IL06-F1
#
_entry.id   AF-A0A178IL06-F1
#
_cell.length_a   1.000
_cell.length_b   1.000
_cell.length_c   1.000
_cell.angle_alpha   90.00
_cell.angle_beta   90.00
_cell.angle_gamma   90.00
#
_symmetry.space_group_name_H-M   'P 1'
#
loop_
_entity.id
_entity.type
_entity.pdbx_description
1 polymer ?
#
loop_
_entity_poly.entity_id
_entity_poly.type
_entity_poly.pdbx_seq_one_letter_code
_entity_poly.pdbx_strand_id
1 'polypeptide(L)'
;MELLLVIVILSAVAWMLTSTVGDNIAQVRYDDTRNRLDAIRGAVLGPTGAAALERGILSGYVVDNGVLPENIKALVTRIVDDSVEPAVAHDAFGLTAPVFNQGSAGEAKLEQPEHLLMKGHRGAYVAALANGWFRDGWGTELGSDGTAGIDCPTLPDGGSGNEGNNVDADNHGWCVTRSQDRWYVDSYGLDGKEGQLTGTPYEQDMPMSPPILADDWQVNVQGRSVRIYNKTGAILELGGVNLSAALLVYKNDANGDGPNWESVRTAAVLVNSLGNSDYFEAPFPNTGRVPIPTGEHLLVLVHEPGGGHSDTPDLAALVATEEWKGTQQYITKRVKFYSRGGVPDMVLEIR
;
A
#
# COMPACT_ATOMS: atom_id res chain seq x y z
N MET A 1 -68.15 6.26 -23.15
CA MET A 1 -67.82 5.70 -21.82
C MET A 1 -66.75 4.62 -21.92
N GLU A 2 -66.86 3.69 -22.87
CA GLU A 2 -65.93 2.57 -23.05
C GLU A 2 -64.48 3.00 -23.37
N LEU A 3 -64.29 3.99 -24.24
CA LEU A 3 -62.96 4.49 -24.59
C LEU A 3 -62.23 5.17 -23.41
N LEU A 4 -62.99 5.79 -22.50
CA LEU A 4 -62.43 6.50 -21.34
C LEU A 4 -61.97 5.49 -20.26
N LEU A 5 -62.70 4.39 -20.10
CA LEU A 5 -62.32 3.29 -19.20
C LEU A 5 -61.02 2.61 -19.66
N VAL A 6 -60.87 2.37 -20.97
CA VAL A 6 -59.66 1.76 -21.54
C VAL A 6 -58.43 2.63 -21.31
N ILE A 7 -58.54 3.95 -21.50
CA ILE A 7 -57.43 4.89 -21.25
C ILE A 7 -57.02 4.85 -19.77
N VAL A 8 -57.98 4.85 -18.84
CA VAL A 8 -57.69 4.77 -17.39
C VAL A 8 -56.97 3.47 -17.02
N ILE A 9 -57.40 2.33 -17.57
CA ILE A 9 -56.76 1.04 -17.30
C ILE A 9 -55.34 1.01 -17.89
N LEU A 10 -55.14 1.49 -19.12
CA LEU A 10 -53.81 1.53 -19.74
C LEU A 10 -52.86 2.47 -18.99
N SER A 11 -53.35 3.62 -18.49
CA SER A 11 -52.56 4.51 -17.64
C SER A 11 -52.18 3.86 -16.31
N ALA A 12 -53.10 3.15 -15.66
CA ALA A 12 -52.80 2.45 -14.41
C ALA A 12 -51.76 1.32 -14.60
N VAL A 13 -51.89 0.53 -15.67
CA VAL A 13 -50.93 -0.54 -16.00
C VAL A 13 -49.56 0.03 -16.37
N ALA A 14 -49.51 1.11 -17.16
CA ALA A 14 -48.26 1.79 -17.48
C ALA A 14 -47.55 2.29 -16.21
N TRP A 15 -48.31 2.84 -15.25
CA TRP A 15 -47.76 3.32 -13.98
C TRP A 15 -47.19 2.17 -13.13
N MET A 16 -47.90 1.04 -13.02
CA MET A 16 -47.41 -0.16 -12.31
C MET A 16 -46.18 -0.79 -12.95
N LEU A 17 -46.10 -0.82 -14.29
CA LEU A 17 -44.92 -1.31 -14.99
C LEU A 17 -43.72 -0.37 -14.77
N THR A 18 -43.94 0.94 -14.74
CA THR A 18 -42.88 1.93 -14.54
C THR A 18 -42.28 1.83 -13.13
N SER A 19 -43.09 1.61 -12.09
CA SER A 19 -42.57 1.45 -10.72
C SER A 19 -41.70 0.20 -10.57
N THR A 20 -42.14 -0.93 -11.15
CA THR A 20 -41.41 -2.21 -11.06
C THR A 20 -40.07 -2.14 -11.80
N VAL A 21 -40.03 -1.46 -12.96
CA VAL A 21 -38.78 -1.26 -13.71
C VAL A 21 -37.83 -0.31 -12.98
N GLY A 22 -38.35 0.73 -12.34
CA GLY A 22 -37.56 1.68 -11.53
C GLY A 22 -36.81 0.99 -10.39
N ASP A 23 -37.51 0.19 -9.59
CA ASP A 23 -36.92 -0.51 -8.44
C ASP A 23 -35.84 -1.51 -8.87
N ASN A 24 -36.06 -2.22 -10.00
CA ASN A 24 -35.07 -3.14 -10.55
C ASN A 24 -33.79 -2.42 -11.01
N ILE A 25 -33.91 -1.22 -11.60
CA ILE A 25 -32.74 -0.44 -12.02
C ILE A 25 -31.98 0.07 -10.80
N ALA A 26 -32.68 0.57 -9.78
CA ALA A 26 -32.05 1.04 -8.54
C ALA A 26 -31.24 -0.09 -7.86
N GLN A 27 -31.80 -1.29 -7.79
CA GLN A 27 -31.10 -2.45 -7.26
C GLN A 27 -29.86 -2.83 -8.08
N VAL A 28 -29.94 -2.82 -9.41
CA VAL A 28 -28.77 -3.12 -10.27
C VAL A 28 -27.65 -2.11 -10.05
N ARG A 29 -27.97 -0.82 -9.91
CA ARG A 29 -26.98 0.23 -9.64
C ARG A 29 -26.35 0.07 -8.26
N TYR A 30 -27.16 -0.26 -7.26
CA TYR A 30 -26.69 -0.58 -5.91
C TYR A 30 -25.69 -1.75 -5.92
N ASP A 31 -26.04 -2.85 -6.59
CA ASP A 31 -25.16 -4.02 -6.69
C ASP A 31 -23.87 -3.70 -7.47
N ASP A 32 -23.94 -2.88 -8.53
CA ASP A 32 -22.77 -2.41 -9.27
C ASP A 32 -21.85 -1.55 -8.38
N THR A 33 -22.40 -0.56 -7.66
CA THR A 33 -21.64 0.27 -6.71
C THR A 33 -20.93 -0.60 -5.67
N ARG A 34 -21.64 -1.58 -5.10
CA ARG A 34 -21.07 -2.50 -4.11
C ARG A 34 -19.90 -3.30 -4.69
N ASN A 35 -20.09 -3.90 -5.85
CA ASN A 35 -19.05 -4.69 -6.52
C ASN A 35 -17.82 -3.83 -6.85
N ARG A 36 -18.03 -2.55 -7.20
CA ARG A 36 -16.93 -1.61 -7.48
C ARG A 36 -16.19 -1.19 -6.22
N LEU A 37 -16.87 -0.97 -5.09
CA LEU A 37 -16.20 -0.73 -3.80
C LEU A 37 -15.34 -1.92 -3.38
N ASP A 38 -15.85 -3.14 -3.55
CA ASP A 38 -15.08 -4.37 -3.29
C ASP A 38 -13.87 -4.48 -4.24
N ALA A 39 -14.04 -4.11 -5.51
CA ALA A 39 -12.94 -4.07 -6.49
C ALA A 39 -11.88 -3.02 -6.12
N ILE A 40 -12.27 -1.82 -5.69
CA ILE A 40 -11.35 -0.79 -5.19
C ILE A 40 -10.56 -1.33 -4.01
N ARG A 41 -11.23 -1.90 -3.00
CA ARG A 41 -10.56 -2.45 -1.82
C ARG A 41 -9.57 -3.56 -2.21
N GLY A 42 -9.99 -4.46 -3.10
CA GLY A 42 -9.16 -5.54 -3.62
C GLY A 42 -7.97 -5.05 -4.45
N ALA A 43 -8.10 -3.94 -5.18
CA ALA A 43 -7.01 -3.31 -5.91
C ALA A 43 -5.97 -2.68 -4.99
N VAL A 44 -6.39 -2.07 -3.88
CA VAL A 44 -5.47 -1.43 -2.92
C VAL A 44 -4.68 -2.49 -2.12
N LEU A 45 -5.38 -3.46 -1.53
CA LEU A 45 -4.78 -4.43 -0.61
C LEU A 45 -4.31 -5.72 -1.29
N GLY A 46 -4.83 -6.01 -2.49
CA GLY A 46 -4.70 -7.32 -3.10
C GLY A 46 -5.65 -8.37 -2.51
N PRO A 47 -5.45 -9.64 -2.85
CA PRO A 47 -6.26 -10.74 -2.34
C PRO A 47 -5.97 -10.97 -0.85
N THR A 48 -6.96 -10.70 0.00
CA THR A 48 -6.87 -10.81 1.48
C THR A 48 -7.37 -12.16 2.03
N GLY A 49 -7.82 -13.08 1.17
CA GLY A 49 -8.32 -14.38 1.57
C GLY A 49 -7.22 -15.33 2.05
N ALA A 50 -7.55 -16.25 2.97
CA ALA A 50 -6.60 -17.23 3.52
C ALA A 50 -5.85 -18.03 2.44
N ALA A 51 -6.54 -18.41 1.36
CA ALA A 51 -5.92 -19.14 0.25
C ALA A 51 -4.83 -18.33 -0.49
N ALA A 52 -4.92 -17.00 -0.53
CA ALA A 52 -3.89 -16.16 -1.11
C ALA A 52 -2.66 -16.04 -0.19
N LEU A 53 -2.90 -15.95 1.12
CA LEU A 53 -1.87 -15.96 2.15
C LEU A 53 -1.09 -17.28 2.16
N GLU A 54 -1.78 -18.42 2.08
CA GLU A 54 -1.16 -19.75 2.00
C GLU A 54 -0.28 -19.93 0.76
N ARG A 55 -0.67 -19.29 -0.35
CA ARG A 55 0.12 -19.30 -1.59
C ARG A 55 1.23 -18.25 -1.60
N GLY A 56 1.31 -17.41 -0.58
CA GLY A 56 2.28 -16.32 -0.47
C GLY A 56 2.16 -15.29 -1.60
N ILE A 57 0.97 -15.15 -2.18
CA ILE A 57 0.72 -14.20 -3.28
C ILE A 57 0.61 -12.81 -2.68
N LEU A 58 1.51 -11.93 -3.09
CA LEU A 58 1.49 -10.51 -2.74
C LEU A 58 1.20 -9.72 -4.02
N SER A 59 0.13 -8.92 -3.99
CA SER A 59 -0.25 -8.03 -5.08
C SER A 59 -1.10 -6.88 -4.54
N GLY A 60 -1.39 -5.89 -5.38
CA GLY A 60 -2.19 -4.73 -5.01
C GLY A 60 -1.31 -3.50 -4.86
N TYR A 61 -1.95 -2.34 -4.91
CA TYR A 61 -1.27 -1.05 -4.97
C TYR A 61 -0.27 -0.86 -3.83
N VAL A 62 -0.62 -1.22 -2.60
CA VAL A 62 0.28 -1.05 -1.44
C VAL A 62 1.50 -1.97 -1.52
N VAL A 63 1.35 -3.21 -2.00
CA VAL A 63 2.47 -4.16 -2.11
C VAL A 63 3.56 -3.64 -3.05
N ASP A 64 3.10 -3.02 -4.13
CA ASP A 64 3.94 -2.57 -5.22
C ASP A 64 4.53 -1.18 -4.95
N ASN A 65 3.76 -0.28 -4.32
CA ASN A 65 4.15 1.12 -4.08
C ASN A 65 4.52 1.43 -2.62
N GLY A 66 4.18 0.59 -1.65
CA GLY A 66 4.47 0.80 -0.22
C GLY A 66 3.66 1.91 0.46
N VAL A 67 2.71 2.53 -0.25
CA VAL A 67 1.86 3.62 0.22
C VAL A 67 0.41 3.39 -0.19
N LEU A 68 -0.53 4.04 0.51
CA LEU A 68 -1.92 4.09 0.08
C LEU A 68 -2.07 5.01 -1.14
N PRO A 69 -3.02 4.72 -2.06
CA PRO A 69 -3.31 5.60 -3.17
C PRO A 69 -3.85 6.93 -2.68
N GLU A 70 -3.49 8.01 -3.36
CA GLU A 70 -4.01 9.35 -3.06
C GLU A 70 -5.47 9.51 -3.48
N ASN A 71 -5.88 8.83 -4.56
CA ASN A 71 -7.18 8.98 -5.21
C ASN A 71 -7.51 7.73 -6.05
N ILE A 72 -8.73 7.66 -6.62
CA ILE A 72 -9.14 6.55 -7.51
C ILE A 72 -8.35 6.54 -8.81
N LYS A 73 -7.94 7.70 -9.31
CA LYS A 73 -7.12 7.84 -10.53
C LYS A 73 -5.82 7.05 -10.43
N ALA A 74 -5.18 7.01 -9.26
CA ALA A 74 -4.00 6.17 -9.02
C ALA A 74 -4.27 4.67 -9.24
N LEU A 75 -5.52 4.21 -9.12
CA LEU A 75 -5.91 2.81 -9.33
C LEU A 75 -6.34 2.51 -10.76
N VAL A 76 -6.87 3.49 -11.51
CA VAL A 76 -7.34 3.30 -12.89
C VAL A 76 -6.31 3.68 -13.95
N THR A 77 -5.35 4.54 -13.59
CA THR A 77 -4.38 5.08 -14.56
C THR A 77 -3.53 3.95 -15.12
N ARG A 78 -3.57 3.81 -16.43
CA ARG A 78 -2.67 2.94 -17.15
C ARG A 78 -1.40 3.72 -17.46
N ILE A 79 -0.24 3.14 -17.16
CA ILE A 79 1.01 3.63 -17.70
C ILE A 79 0.99 3.31 -19.20
N VAL A 80 0.77 4.33 -20.02
CA VAL A 80 0.83 4.23 -21.48
C VAL A 80 2.05 5.04 -21.89
N ASP A 81 3.15 4.31 -22.15
CA ASP A 81 4.28 4.70 -23.02
C ASP A 81 4.74 6.17 -22.93
N ASP A 82 5.74 6.46 -22.07
CA ASP A 82 6.68 7.61 -21.97
C ASP A 82 6.21 9.07 -22.30
N SER A 83 4.93 9.30 -22.57
CA SER A 83 4.43 10.56 -23.17
C SER A 83 3.22 11.15 -22.47
N VAL A 84 2.64 10.42 -21.51
CA VAL A 84 1.66 10.94 -20.56
C VAL A 84 2.39 11.00 -19.23
N GLU A 85 2.77 12.22 -18.80
CA GLU A 85 3.13 12.51 -17.42
C GLU A 85 2.15 11.74 -16.51
N PRO A 86 2.59 10.70 -15.80
CA PRO A 86 1.68 10.01 -14.90
C PRO A 86 1.24 11.08 -13.91
N ALA A 87 -0.08 11.27 -13.79
CA ALA A 87 -0.66 12.33 -12.96
C ALA A 87 -0.22 12.25 -11.47
N VAL A 88 0.46 11.16 -11.11
CA VAL A 88 1.18 10.96 -9.87
C VAL A 88 2.56 10.43 -10.27
N ALA A 89 3.65 11.09 -9.85
CA ALA A 89 5.02 10.72 -10.20
C ALA A 89 5.43 9.39 -9.55
N HIS A 90 4.90 8.29 -10.06
CA HIS A 90 5.21 6.95 -9.60
C HIS A 90 6.27 6.31 -10.49
N ASP A 91 7.22 5.63 -9.86
CA ASP A 91 8.14 4.75 -10.60
C ASP A 91 7.34 3.71 -11.40
N ALA A 92 7.75 3.45 -12.63
CA ALA A 92 7.20 2.34 -13.42
C ALA A 92 7.50 1.00 -12.76
N PHE A 93 6.55 0.06 -12.84
CA PHE A 93 6.77 -1.26 -12.25
C PHE A 93 7.94 -2.00 -12.90
N GLY A 94 8.89 -2.42 -12.08
CA GLY A 94 10.09 -3.10 -12.54
C GLY A 94 10.96 -3.59 -11.40
N LEU A 95 12.13 -4.13 -11.77
CA LEU A 95 13.17 -4.46 -10.81
C LEU A 95 13.84 -3.18 -10.33
N THR A 96 13.63 -2.86 -9.06
CA THR A 96 14.20 -1.67 -8.40
C THR A 96 15.26 -2.12 -7.41
N ALA A 97 16.43 -1.49 -7.47
CA ALA A 97 17.51 -1.72 -6.52
C ALA A 97 17.22 -0.96 -5.21
N PRO A 98 17.24 -1.66 -4.06
CA PRO A 98 17.12 -1.00 -2.77
C PRO A 98 18.26 -0.03 -2.51
N VAL A 99 17.95 1.10 -1.87
CA VAL A 99 18.92 2.12 -1.48
C VAL A 99 19.01 2.14 0.04
N PHE A 100 20.21 1.98 0.58
CA PHE A 100 20.49 2.14 1.99
C PHE A 100 21.16 3.48 2.26
N ASN A 101 20.54 4.30 3.10
CA ASN A 101 21.11 5.57 3.53
C ASN A 101 22.17 5.35 4.63
N GLN A 102 23.42 5.69 4.32
CA GLN A 102 24.60 5.57 5.18
C GLN A 102 24.84 6.84 6.03
N GLY A 103 23.83 7.72 6.13
CA GLY A 103 23.93 8.99 6.81
C GLY A 103 24.89 9.92 6.06
N SER A 104 25.93 10.39 6.76
CA SER A 104 26.89 11.35 6.20
C SER A 104 27.78 10.79 5.08
N ALA A 105 27.86 9.47 4.90
CA ALA A 105 28.60 8.86 3.78
C ALA A 105 27.79 8.73 2.48
N GLY A 106 26.52 9.14 2.49
CA GLY A 106 25.65 9.09 1.31
C GLY A 106 24.81 7.82 1.25
N GLU A 107 24.66 7.28 0.05
CA GLU A 107 23.72 6.20 -0.25
C GLU A 107 24.43 5.00 -0.89
N ALA A 108 24.13 3.81 -0.39
CA ALA A 108 24.57 2.55 -0.97
C ALA A 108 23.42 1.89 -1.73
N LYS A 109 23.55 1.78 -3.05
CA LYS A 109 22.57 1.11 -3.90
C LYS A 109 22.92 -0.37 -4.06
N LEU A 110 21.97 -1.24 -3.76
CA LEU A 110 22.13 -2.70 -3.77
C LEU A 110 21.72 -3.25 -5.14
N GLU A 111 22.63 -3.18 -6.12
CA GLU A 111 22.34 -3.46 -7.54
C GLU A 111 22.46 -4.94 -7.96
N GLN A 112 22.93 -5.82 -7.06
CA GLN A 112 23.06 -7.24 -7.37
C GLN A 112 21.67 -7.87 -7.62
N PRO A 113 21.51 -8.77 -8.61
CA PRO A 113 20.20 -9.33 -9.00
C PRO A 113 19.37 -9.92 -7.85
N GLU A 114 20.02 -10.54 -6.87
CA GLU A 114 19.42 -11.11 -5.67
C GLU A 114 18.79 -10.07 -4.74
N HIS A 115 19.24 -8.82 -4.80
CA HIS A 115 18.73 -7.69 -4.00
C HIS A 115 17.57 -6.96 -4.67
N LEU A 116 17.44 -7.07 -5.99
CA LEU A 116 16.42 -6.35 -6.75
C LEU A 116 15.00 -6.80 -6.38
N LEU A 117 14.13 -5.84 -6.09
CA LEU A 117 12.73 -6.08 -5.73
C LEU A 117 11.81 -5.62 -6.85
N MET A 118 10.75 -6.38 -7.13
CA MET A 118 9.71 -5.94 -8.06
C MET A 118 8.84 -4.89 -7.37
N LYS A 119 8.96 -3.63 -7.79
CA LYS A 119 8.34 -2.46 -7.16
C LYS A 119 7.90 -1.45 -8.22
N GLY A 120 7.08 -0.48 -7.82
CA GLY A 120 6.56 0.57 -8.69
C GLY A 120 5.14 0.29 -9.19
N HIS A 121 4.58 1.21 -9.97
CA HIS A 121 3.18 1.18 -10.37
C HIS A 121 2.95 0.28 -11.59
N ARG A 122 2.07 -0.72 -11.48
CA ARG A 122 1.80 -1.74 -12.53
C ARG A 122 0.90 -1.26 -13.67
N GLY A 123 0.44 -0.01 -13.63
CA GLY A 123 -0.70 0.46 -14.40
C GLY A 123 -2.02 0.23 -13.67
N ALA A 124 -3.08 0.01 -14.42
CA ALA A 124 -4.42 -0.06 -13.84
C ALA A 124 -4.59 -1.29 -12.92
N TYR A 125 -4.93 -1.04 -11.66
CA TYR A 125 -5.29 -2.05 -10.66
C TYR A 125 -6.78 -2.38 -10.67
N VAL A 126 -7.62 -1.45 -11.14
CA VAL A 126 -9.04 -1.69 -11.43
C VAL A 126 -9.32 -1.46 -12.91
N ALA A 127 -10.24 -2.24 -13.47
CA ALA A 127 -10.67 -2.06 -14.85
C ALA A 127 -11.68 -0.90 -14.95
N ALA A 128 -11.23 0.24 -15.48
CA ALA A 128 -12.12 1.34 -15.84
C ALA A 128 -12.86 1.06 -17.16
N LEU A 129 -13.89 1.86 -17.43
CA LEU A 129 -14.53 1.93 -18.74
C LEU A 129 -13.53 2.39 -19.82
N ALA A 130 -13.87 2.21 -21.09
CA ALA A 130 -12.98 2.57 -22.21
C ALA A 130 -12.58 4.06 -22.26
N ASN A 131 -13.36 4.94 -21.61
CA ASN A 131 -13.05 6.36 -21.44
C ASN A 131 -12.17 6.65 -20.21
N GLY A 132 -11.67 5.62 -19.51
CA GLY A 132 -10.86 5.74 -18.31
C GLY A 132 -11.65 6.03 -17.03
N TRP A 133 -12.99 6.07 -17.08
CA TRP A 133 -13.80 6.39 -15.91
C TRP A 133 -14.18 5.13 -15.13
N PHE A 134 -14.07 5.24 -13.81
CA PHE A 134 -14.51 4.22 -12.87
C PHE A 134 -15.47 4.87 -11.88
N ARG A 135 -16.71 5.14 -12.29
CA ARG A 135 -17.75 5.74 -11.43
C ARG A 135 -18.50 4.71 -10.61
N ASP A 136 -19.34 5.14 -9.69
CA ASP A 136 -20.35 4.29 -9.06
C ASP A 136 -21.49 3.92 -10.05
N GLY A 137 -22.44 3.08 -9.61
CA GLY A 137 -23.58 2.66 -10.42
C GLY A 137 -24.57 3.79 -10.75
N TRP A 138 -24.49 4.92 -10.05
CA TRP A 138 -25.36 6.08 -10.25
C TRP A 138 -24.79 7.07 -11.27
N GLY A 139 -23.49 6.97 -11.57
CA GLY A 139 -22.81 7.89 -12.48
C GLY A 139 -22.53 9.24 -11.82
N THR A 140 -22.35 9.23 -10.50
CA THR A 140 -22.13 10.42 -9.68
C THR A 140 -20.94 11.22 -10.18
N GLU A 141 -21.05 12.56 -10.17
CA GLU A 141 -19.98 13.49 -10.53
C GLU A 141 -19.68 14.40 -9.35
N LEU A 142 -18.39 14.54 -9.01
CA LEU A 142 -17.95 15.52 -8.00
C LEU A 142 -17.81 16.91 -8.64
N GLY A 143 -17.73 17.94 -7.80
CA GLY A 143 -17.51 19.30 -8.27
C GLY A 143 -16.14 19.42 -8.93
N SER A 144 -16.07 20.09 -10.09
CA SER A 144 -14.81 20.19 -10.84
C SER A 144 -13.78 21.12 -10.18
N ASP A 145 -14.19 22.05 -9.31
CA ASP A 145 -13.31 23.05 -8.67
C ASP A 145 -13.87 23.59 -7.32
N GLY A 146 -14.43 22.72 -6.47
CA GLY A 146 -15.08 23.17 -5.21
C GLY A 146 -16.28 24.11 -5.43
N THR A 147 -16.81 24.15 -6.66
CA THR A 147 -17.99 24.92 -7.03
C THR A 147 -18.95 24.02 -7.81
N ALA A 148 -20.14 23.82 -7.23
CA ALA A 148 -21.29 23.10 -7.80
C ALA A 148 -21.14 21.59 -8.09
N GLY A 149 -20.51 20.84 -7.19
CA GLY A 149 -20.73 19.40 -7.10
C GLY A 149 -20.65 18.92 -5.65
N ILE A 150 -20.68 17.61 -5.46
CA ILE A 150 -20.81 16.99 -4.13
C ILE A 150 -19.58 17.29 -3.28
N ASP A 151 -19.77 17.94 -2.14
CA ASP A 151 -18.73 18.08 -1.13
C ASP A 151 -18.64 16.76 -0.37
N CYS A 152 -17.56 16.00 -0.60
CA CYS A 152 -17.28 14.86 0.25
C CYS A 152 -17.08 15.36 1.69
N PRO A 153 -17.76 14.76 2.67
CA PRO A 153 -17.73 15.16 4.05
C PRO A 153 -16.33 15.06 4.62
N THR A 154 -16.06 16.01 5.51
CA THR A 154 -14.90 15.94 6.38
C THR A 154 -15.10 14.80 7.38
N LEU A 155 -14.05 14.03 7.69
CA LEU A 155 -14.08 12.90 8.61
C LEU A 155 -15.01 13.14 9.84
N PRO A 156 -15.72 12.12 10.35
CA PRO A 156 -16.59 12.25 11.53
C PRO A 156 -15.91 12.76 12.80
N ASP A 157 -14.58 12.83 12.83
CA ASP A 157 -13.79 13.24 13.99
C ASP A 157 -13.53 14.76 14.06
N GLY A 158 -14.02 15.55 13.10
CA GLY A 158 -13.85 17.01 13.09
C GLY A 158 -12.39 17.46 13.00
N GLY A 159 -11.48 16.54 12.64
CA GLY A 159 -10.07 16.84 12.44
C GLY A 159 -9.87 17.60 11.13
N SER A 160 -9.14 18.71 11.17
CA SER A 160 -8.73 19.50 10.00
C SER A 160 -7.68 18.79 9.12
N GLY A 161 -7.68 17.45 9.08
CA GLY A 161 -6.67 16.60 8.45
C GLY A 161 -7.21 15.76 7.28
N ASN A 162 -8.37 16.11 6.71
CA ASN A 162 -8.84 15.48 5.49
C ASN A 162 -7.89 15.87 4.33
N GLU A 163 -7.04 14.93 3.92
CA GLU A 163 -6.22 15.03 2.70
C GLU A 163 -6.97 14.49 1.47
N GLY A 164 -8.27 14.19 1.61
CA GLY A 164 -9.12 13.74 0.52
C GLY A 164 -9.20 14.78 -0.60
N ASN A 165 -8.89 14.37 -1.82
CA ASN A 165 -9.13 15.17 -3.01
C ASN A 165 -10.61 14.99 -3.40
N ASN A 166 -11.37 16.09 -3.53
CA ASN A 166 -12.79 16.03 -3.93
C ASN A 166 -12.99 16.34 -5.43
N VAL A 167 -11.92 16.30 -6.23
CA VAL A 167 -11.95 16.60 -7.65
C VAL A 167 -12.39 15.37 -8.44
N ASP A 168 -13.43 15.53 -9.26
CA ASP A 168 -13.99 14.45 -10.07
C ASP A 168 -12.98 13.84 -11.06
N ALA A 169 -12.08 14.66 -11.60
CA ALA A 169 -11.04 14.21 -12.51
C ALA A 169 -10.08 13.19 -11.86
N ASP A 170 -9.98 13.19 -10.53
CA ASP A 170 -9.11 12.28 -9.77
C ASP A 170 -9.87 11.15 -9.09
N ASN A 171 -11.15 11.35 -8.76
CA ASN A 171 -11.92 10.34 -8.02
C ASN A 171 -13.13 9.78 -8.73
N HIS A 172 -13.47 10.25 -9.94
CA HIS A 172 -14.54 9.69 -10.78
C HIS A 172 -15.87 9.54 -10.03
N GLY A 173 -16.32 10.55 -9.29
CA GLY A 173 -17.58 10.49 -8.55
C GLY A 173 -17.49 9.83 -7.16
N TRP A 174 -16.36 9.21 -6.81
CA TRP A 174 -16.19 8.59 -5.50
C TRP A 174 -15.65 9.59 -4.48
N CYS A 175 -16.16 9.53 -3.26
CA CYS A 175 -15.63 10.33 -2.18
C CYS A 175 -14.53 9.59 -1.44
N VAL A 176 -13.28 9.96 -1.74
CA VAL A 176 -12.09 9.36 -1.13
C VAL A 176 -11.65 10.20 0.04
N THR A 177 -11.58 9.56 1.20
CA THR A 177 -11.00 10.20 2.39
C THR A 177 -9.81 9.40 2.89
N ARG A 178 -8.72 10.13 3.14
CA ARG A 178 -7.47 9.59 3.64
C ARG A 178 -7.11 10.26 4.96
N SER A 179 -6.61 9.44 5.87
CA SER A 179 -5.87 9.84 7.05
C SER A 179 -4.59 9.01 7.13
N GLN A 180 -3.72 9.31 8.10
CA GLN A 180 -2.46 8.58 8.29
C GLN A 180 -2.65 7.05 8.41
N ASP A 181 -3.74 6.62 9.03
CA ASP A 181 -4.00 5.21 9.37
C ASP A 181 -5.26 4.64 8.71
N ARG A 182 -5.98 5.42 7.90
CA ARG A 182 -7.25 4.97 7.29
C ARG A 182 -7.42 5.49 5.89
N TRP A 183 -8.05 4.68 5.06
CA TRP A 183 -8.47 5.05 3.72
C TRP A 183 -9.85 4.45 3.45
N TYR A 184 -10.79 5.28 3.02
CA TYR A 184 -12.13 4.83 2.68
C TYR A 184 -12.65 5.59 1.47
N VAL A 185 -13.61 4.96 0.81
CA VAL A 185 -14.23 5.43 -0.42
C VAL A 185 -15.72 5.23 -0.28
N ASP A 186 -16.47 6.29 -0.47
CA ASP A 186 -17.92 6.25 -0.34
C ASP A 186 -18.58 6.65 -1.66
N SER A 187 -19.75 6.06 -1.93
CA SER A 187 -20.69 6.53 -2.95
C SER A 187 -21.86 7.21 -2.24
N TYR A 188 -22.29 8.37 -2.74
CA TYR A 188 -23.44 9.11 -2.21
C TYR A 188 -24.75 8.82 -2.94
N GLY A 189 -24.88 7.59 -3.45
CA GLY A 189 -26.13 7.11 -4.00
C GLY A 189 -26.67 7.97 -5.17
N LEU A 190 -27.99 8.05 -5.26
CA LEU A 190 -28.68 8.75 -6.35
C LEU A 190 -28.61 10.28 -6.22
N ASP A 191 -28.71 10.80 -5.00
CA ASP A 191 -28.83 12.24 -4.75
C ASP A 191 -27.49 12.95 -4.63
N GLY A 192 -26.42 12.18 -4.48
CA GLY A 192 -25.07 12.67 -4.37
C GLY A 192 -24.85 13.47 -3.08
N LYS A 193 -25.57 13.20 -2.00
CA LYS A 193 -25.45 13.99 -0.76
C LYS A 193 -25.33 13.11 0.46
N GLU A 194 -24.33 13.40 1.27
CA GLU A 194 -24.14 12.72 2.55
C GLU A 194 -25.40 12.76 3.41
N GLY A 195 -25.81 11.59 3.90
CA GLY A 195 -26.82 11.44 4.95
C GLY A 195 -28.24 11.73 4.49
N GLN A 196 -28.49 11.95 3.20
CA GLN A 196 -29.85 12.07 2.69
C GLN A 196 -30.45 10.67 2.41
N LEU A 197 -31.38 10.28 3.28
CA LEU A 197 -32.10 9.00 3.20
C LEU A 197 -33.39 9.10 2.37
N THR A 198 -33.52 10.08 1.47
CA THR A 198 -34.77 10.24 0.72
C THR A 198 -34.82 9.27 -0.44
N GLY A 199 -35.47 8.12 -0.25
CA GLY A 199 -35.63 7.12 -1.31
C GLY A 199 -35.84 5.69 -0.83
N THR A 200 -35.71 4.75 -1.76
CA THR A 200 -35.62 3.31 -1.45
C THR A 200 -34.25 2.99 -0.82
N PRO A 201 -34.08 1.86 -0.11
CA PRO A 201 -32.78 1.46 0.44
C PRO A 201 -31.66 1.34 -0.60
N TYR A 202 -32.00 1.18 -1.88
CA TYR A 202 -31.04 1.07 -2.96
C TYR A 202 -30.48 2.42 -3.42
N GLU A 203 -31.16 3.52 -3.11
CA GLU A 203 -30.77 4.89 -3.50
C GLU A 203 -29.87 5.58 -2.47
N GLN A 204 -29.67 4.95 -1.31
CA GLN A 204 -28.92 5.50 -0.18
C GLN A 204 -27.40 5.46 -0.41
N ASP A 205 -26.69 6.28 0.35
CA ASP A 205 -25.24 6.27 0.48
C ASP A 205 -24.70 4.86 0.77
N MET A 206 -23.61 4.52 0.09
CA MET A 206 -22.90 3.26 0.25
C MET A 206 -21.45 3.52 0.66
N PRO A 207 -21.11 3.38 1.95
CA PRO A 207 -19.73 3.50 2.39
C PRO A 207 -18.94 2.24 2.07
N MET A 208 -17.63 2.37 1.86
CA MET A 208 -16.75 1.20 1.83
C MET A 208 -16.78 0.50 3.19
N SER A 209 -17.24 -0.76 3.20
CA SER A 209 -17.32 -1.54 4.43
C SER A 209 -16.64 -2.91 4.29
N PRO A 210 -15.60 -3.20 5.10
CA PRO A 210 -14.95 -2.29 6.05
C PRO A 210 -14.04 -1.26 5.33
N PRO A 211 -13.73 -0.12 5.98
CA PRO A 211 -12.68 0.79 5.51
C PRO A 211 -11.30 0.11 5.55
N ILE A 212 -10.33 0.63 4.80
CA ILE A 212 -8.94 0.16 4.89
C ILE A 212 -8.30 0.80 6.11
N LEU A 213 -7.93 -0.01 7.10
CA LEU A 213 -7.28 0.43 8.32
C LEU A 213 -5.77 0.19 8.26
N ALA A 214 -4.99 0.82 9.14
CA ALA A 214 -3.54 0.65 9.19
C ALA A 214 -3.11 -0.81 9.23
N ASP A 215 -3.76 -1.65 10.04
CA ASP A 215 -3.45 -3.08 10.16
C ASP A 215 -3.80 -3.91 8.91
N ASP A 216 -4.56 -3.34 7.97
CA ASP A 216 -4.84 -3.99 6.68
C ASP A 216 -3.66 -3.87 5.72
N TRP A 217 -2.84 -2.82 5.84
CA TRP A 217 -1.80 -2.51 4.85
C TRP A 217 -0.42 -2.26 5.45
N GLN A 218 -0.31 -2.26 6.78
CA GLN A 218 0.93 -2.16 7.54
C GLN A 218 1.01 -3.23 8.61
N VAL A 219 2.23 -3.57 8.99
CA VAL A 219 2.56 -4.45 10.10
C VAL A 219 3.50 -3.70 11.03
N ASN A 220 3.13 -3.58 12.31
CA ASN A 220 4.00 -2.94 13.29
C ASN A 220 5.08 -3.92 13.78
N VAL A 221 6.36 -3.59 13.54
CA VAL A 221 7.51 -4.41 13.98
C VAL A 221 8.09 -4.00 15.33
N GLN A 222 7.47 -3.04 16.02
CA GLN A 222 7.89 -2.57 17.35
C GLN A 222 8.11 -3.74 18.32
N GLY A 223 9.26 -3.73 18.98
CA GLY A 223 9.68 -4.74 19.96
C GLY A 223 9.83 -6.17 19.42
N ARG A 224 9.80 -6.35 18.10
CA ARG A 224 10.21 -7.60 17.45
C ARG A 224 11.72 -7.61 17.25
N SER A 225 12.30 -8.78 17.00
CA SER A 225 13.73 -8.92 16.79
C SER A 225 14.04 -9.60 15.48
N VAL A 226 15.21 -9.28 14.95
CA VAL A 226 15.86 -10.03 13.88
C VAL A 226 16.83 -11.01 14.53
N ARG A 227 16.81 -12.27 14.10
CA ARG A 227 17.81 -13.28 14.48
C ARG A 227 18.88 -13.37 13.42
N ILE A 228 20.15 -13.23 13.82
CA ILE A 228 21.29 -13.28 12.91
C ILE A 228 22.11 -14.53 13.26
N TYR A 229 22.12 -15.52 12.36
CA TYR A 229 22.85 -16.77 12.54
C TYR A 229 24.20 -16.76 11.84
N ASN A 230 25.20 -17.35 12.46
CA ASN A 230 26.42 -17.75 11.77
C ASN A 230 26.26 -19.15 11.15
N LYS A 231 26.36 -19.23 9.82
CA LYS A 231 26.30 -20.45 9.01
C LYS A 231 27.58 -20.67 8.18
N THR A 232 28.65 -19.95 8.48
CA THR A 232 29.94 -20.05 7.77
C THR A 232 30.67 -21.38 8.01
N GLY A 233 30.27 -22.15 9.03
CA GLY A 233 30.95 -23.37 9.44
C GLY A 233 32.17 -23.16 10.35
N ALA A 234 32.53 -21.91 10.66
CA ALA A 234 33.62 -21.53 11.56
C ALA A 234 33.16 -20.58 12.66
N ILE A 235 34.00 -20.36 13.68
CA ILE A 235 33.79 -19.29 14.66
C ILE A 235 34.21 -17.97 14.01
N LEU A 236 33.33 -16.96 14.06
CA LEU A 236 33.63 -15.61 13.60
C LEU A 236 34.17 -14.79 14.77
N GLU A 237 35.45 -14.44 14.74
CA GLU A 237 36.09 -13.54 15.70
C GLU A 237 35.97 -12.09 15.18
N LEU A 238 34.99 -11.35 15.69
CA LEU A 238 34.65 -10.01 15.18
C LEU A 238 35.33 -8.89 15.95
N GLY A 239 35.89 -9.16 17.14
CA GLY A 239 36.70 -8.20 17.88
C GLY A 239 35.91 -7.07 18.55
N GLY A 240 34.60 -7.25 18.78
CA GLY A 240 33.76 -6.30 19.50
C GLY A 240 33.18 -5.23 18.58
N VAL A 241 32.39 -5.66 17.60
CA VAL A 241 31.73 -4.78 16.61
C VAL A 241 30.25 -4.62 16.95
N ASN A 242 29.70 -3.44 16.67
CA ASN A 242 28.26 -3.23 16.81
C ASN A 242 27.55 -3.62 15.52
N LEU A 243 26.70 -4.63 15.59
CA LEU A 243 25.89 -5.08 14.47
C LEU A 243 24.43 -4.74 14.71
N SER A 244 23.77 -4.20 13.69
CA SER A 244 22.33 -4.01 13.63
C SER A 244 21.78 -4.61 12.34
N ALA A 245 20.46 -4.69 12.21
CA ALA A 245 19.80 -5.02 10.97
C ALA A 245 18.96 -3.82 10.51
N ALA A 246 18.97 -3.57 9.20
CA ALA A 246 18.14 -2.56 8.56
C ALA A 246 17.17 -3.22 7.59
N LEU A 247 15.88 -2.92 7.75
CA LEU A 247 14.85 -3.28 6.79
C LEU A 247 14.66 -2.11 5.81
N LEU A 248 14.93 -2.36 4.53
CA LEU A 248 14.75 -1.40 3.45
C LEU A 248 13.33 -1.51 2.91
N VAL A 249 12.55 -0.47 3.16
CA VAL A 249 11.12 -0.40 2.87
C VAL A 249 10.93 0.51 1.66
N TYR A 250 10.35 -0.05 0.60
CA TYR A 250 9.99 0.76 -0.57
C TYR A 250 8.78 1.64 -0.27
N LYS A 251 8.85 2.93 -0.62
CA LYS A 251 7.77 3.93 -0.55
C LYS A 251 7.83 4.80 -1.79
N ASN A 252 6.90 4.57 -2.71
CA ASN A 252 6.72 5.33 -3.94
C ASN A 252 5.83 6.54 -3.64
N ASP A 253 6.38 7.55 -2.94
CA ASP A 253 5.66 8.78 -2.70
C ASP A 253 5.74 9.71 -3.93
N ALA A 254 4.66 10.45 -4.18
CA ALA A 254 4.48 11.22 -5.40
C ALA A 254 5.39 12.46 -5.52
N ASN A 255 6.27 12.70 -4.54
CA ASN A 255 7.00 13.96 -4.40
C ASN A 255 8.31 14.00 -5.21
N GLY A 256 8.75 12.88 -5.80
CA GLY A 256 9.86 12.86 -6.76
C GLY A 256 11.24 13.27 -6.22
N ASP A 257 11.38 13.48 -4.90
CA ASP A 257 12.51 14.18 -4.27
C ASP A 257 13.50 13.26 -3.52
N GLY A 258 13.60 11.98 -3.88
CA GLY A 258 14.62 11.11 -3.28
C GLY A 258 14.45 9.62 -3.53
N PRO A 259 15.39 8.78 -3.08
CA PRO A 259 15.24 7.34 -3.18
C PRO A 259 13.98 6.92 -2.42
N ASN A 260 13.09 6.21 -3.12
CA ASN A 260 11.85 5.61 -2.64
C ASN A 260 12.08 4.50 -1.58
N TRP A 261 13.10 4.63 -0.71
CA TRP A 261 13.54 3.62 0.24
C TRP A 261 13.79 4.24 1.62
N GLU A 262 13.01 3.79 2.60
CA GLU A 262 13.22 4.10 4.00
C GLU A 262 13.96 2.95 4.69
N SER A 263 14.96 3.27 5.52
CA SER A 263 15.64 2.28 6.35
C SER A 263 15.05 2.24 7.75
N VAL A 264 14.43 1.13 8.12
CA VAL A 264 13.95 0.88 9.48
C VAL A 264 14.96 -0.02 10.20
N ARG A 265 15.53 0.47 11.31
CA ARG A 265 16.69 -0.17 11.94
C ARG A 265 16.36 -0.80 13.29
N THR A 266 17.05 -1.90 13.59
CA THR A 266 17.10 -2.47 14.94
C THR A 266 18.13 -1.73 15.80
N ALA A 267 18.10 -1.96 17.11
CA ALA A 267 19.20 -1.58 17.97
C ALA A 267 20.48 -2.34 17.59
N ALA A 268 21.63 -1.66 17.69
CA ALA A 268 22.93 -2.28 17.58
C ALA A 268 23.23 -3.19 18.78
N VAL A 269 23.90 -4.30 18.48
CA VAL A 269 24.34 -5.30 19.45
C VAL A 269 25.85 -5.46 19.33
N LEU A 270 26.56 -5.33 20.44
CA LEU A 270 28.00 -5.56 20.49
C LEU A 270 28.29 -7.07 20.41
N VAL A 271 28.93 -7.49 19.33
CA VAL A 271 29.29 -8.90 19.07
C VAL A 271 30.81 -9.04 19.06
N ASN A 272 31.33 -9.85 19.99
CA ASN A 272 32.77 -10.14 20.07
C ASN A 272 33.15 -11.33 19.21
N SER A 273 32.40 -12.42 19.36
CA SER A 273 32.53 -13.62 18.54
C SER A 273 31.16 -14.27 18.35
N LEU A 274 31.02 -15.04 17.28
CA LEU A 274 29.81 -15.79 16.99
C LEU A 274 30.20 -17.21 16.58
N GLY A 275 29.88 -18.20 17.41
CA GLY A 275 30.20 -19.60 17.13
C GLY A 275 29.41 -20.14 15.93
N ASN A 276 29.83 -21.30 15.42
CA ASN A 276 29.13 -21.95 14.31
C ASN A 276 27.71 -22.34 14.75
N SER A 277 26.70 -21.90 14.00
CA SER A 277 25.27 -22.05 14.32
C SER A 277 24.77 -21.30 15.55
N ASP A 278 25.62 -20.47 16.19
CA ASP A 278 25.15 -19.49 17.17
C ASP A 278 24.41 -18.34 16.48
N TYR A 279 23.62 -17.62 17.27
CA TYR A 279 22.92 -16.43 16.82
C TYR A 279 22.90 -15.34 17.90
N PHE A 280 22.64 -14.12 17.45
CA PHE A 280 22.23 -13.02 18.33
C PHE A 280 20.93 -12.41 17.83
N GLU A 281 20.26 -11.67 18.71
CA GLU A 281 19.01 -10.98 18.41
C GLU A 281 19.20 -9.48 18.44
N ALA A 282 18.80 -8.82 17.36
CA ALA A 282 18.78 -7.36 17.26
C ALA A 282 17.31 -6.88 17.30
N PRO A 283 16.85 -6.26 18.40
CA PRO A 283 15.46 -5.84 18.55
C PRO A 283 15.19 -4.51 17.83
N PHE A 284 14.05 -4.38 17.18
CA PHE A 284 13.49 -3.08 16.77
C PHE A 284 13.18 -2.23 18.02
N PRO A 285 13.16 -0.89 17.88
CA PRO A 285 12.80 0.00 18.97
C PRO A 285 11.51 -0.41 19.69
N ASN A 286 11.53 -0.33 21.01
CA ASN A 286 10.37 -0.63 21.86
C ASN A 286 9.41 0.57 22.02
N THR A 287 9.75 1.73 21.47
CA THR A 287 9.00 2.98 21.61
C THR A 287 8.47 3.44 20.25
N GLY A 288 7.20 3.85 20.20
CA GLY A 288 6.54 4.32 18.98
C GLY A 288 6.10 3.18 18.05
N ARG A 289 5.24 3.51 17.07
CA ARG A 289 4.87 2.56 16.01
C ARG A 289 5.97 2.56 14.96
N VAL A 290 6.33 1.37 14.50
CA VAL A 290 7.26 1.16 13.38
C VAL A 290 6.49 0.42 12.28
N PRO A 291 5.62 1.13 11.54
CA PRO A 291 4.76 0.50 10.56
C PRO A 291 5.54 0.15 9.30
N ILE A 292 5.48 -1.13 8.93
CA ILE A 292 6.04 -1.64 7.67
C ILE A 292 4.89 -1.95 6.72
N PRO A 293 4.81 -1.35 5.52
CA PRO A 293 3.76 -1.68 4.57
C PRO A 293 3.82 -3.16 4.20
N THR A 294 2.66 -3.76 3.88
CA THR A 294 2.61 -5.12 3.35
C THR A 294 3.38 -5.22 2.04
N GLY A 295 4.01 -6.36 1.79
CA GLY A 295 4.82 -6.57 0.60
C GLY A 295 6.15 -7.24 0.91
N GLU A 296 6.99 -7.35 -0.12
CA GLU A 296 8.35 -7.84 -0.01
C GLU A 296 9.32 -6.68 0.22
N HIS A 297 10.23 -6.84 1.18
CA HIS A 297 11.25 -5.87 1.59
C HIS A 297 12.61 -6.55 1.73
N LEU A 298 13.69 -5.77 1.77
CA LEU A 298 15.04 -6.30 1.90
C LEU A 298 15.58 -6.03 3.30
N LEU A 299 15.93 -7.07 4.03
CA LEU A 299 16.63 -7.00 5.29
C LEU A 299 18.13 -7.07 5.04
N VAL A 300 18.92 -6.22 5.69
CA VAL A 300 20.37 -6.07 5.47
C VAL A 300 21.07 -6.03 6.83
N LEU A 301 22.18 -6.76 6.98
CA LEU A 301 23.05 -6.64 8.14
C LEU A 301 23.91 -5.38 8.02
N VAL A 302 24.00 -4.60 9.09
CA VAL A 302 24.69 -3.31 9.12
C VAL A 302 25.72 -3.32 10.23
N HIS A 303 26.91 -2.82 9.91
CA HIS A 303 27.93 -2.48 10.90
C HIS A 303 27.79 -1.01 11.30
N GLU A 304 27.67 -0.76 12.59
CA GLU A 304 27.57 0.58 13.19
C GLU A 304 28.90 0.93 13.89
N PRO A 305 29.89 1.44 13.15
CA PRO A 305 31.17 1.80 13.74
C PRO A 305 30.97 2.86 14.82
N GLY A 306 31.23 2.50 16.08
CA GLY A 306 31.09 3.42 17.20
C GLY A 306 31.91 4.71 16.98
N GLY A 307 31.35 5.86 17.33
CA GLY A 307 32.08 7.14 17.31
C GLY A 307 31.91 7.98 16.05
N GLY A 308 30.71 8.04 15.45
CA GLY A 308 30.38 9.02 14.40
C GLY A 308 30.91 8.69 13.01
N HIS A 309 31.35 7.45 12.79
CA HIS A 309 31.61 6.93 11.44
C HIS A 309 30.28 6.56 10.78
N SER A 310 30.24 6.61 9.45
CA SER A 310 29.03 6.29 8.68
C SER A 310 28.70 4.81 8.75
N ASP A 311 27.43 4.49 8.99
CA ASP A 311 26.94 3.12 8.96
C ASP A 311 27.22 2.47 7.61
N THR A 312 27.71 1.24 7.63
CA THR A 312 28.04 0.52 6.40
C THR A 312 27.33 -0.84 6.35
N PRO A 313 26.57 -1.12 5.28
CA PRO A 313 26.06 -2.46 5.03
C PRO A 313 27.15 -3.38 4.44
N ASP A 314 28.30 -2.81 4.03
CA ASP A 314 29.45 -3.57 3.55
C ASP A 314 30.29 -4.08 4.74
N LEU A 315 30.29 -5.40 4.91
CA LEU A 315 31.01 -6.09 5.99
C LEU A 315 32.40 -6.56 5.56
N ALA A 316 32.85 -6.23 4.35
CA ALA A 316 34.18 -6.62 3.86
C ALA A 316 35.32 -6.12 4.77
N ALA A 317 35.10 -5.02 5.51
CA ALA A 317 36.07 -4.49 6.47
C ALA A 317 36.15 -5.30 7.79
N LEU A 318 35.13 -6.10 8.11
CA LEU A 318 35.05 -6.85 9.37
C LEU A 318 35.71 -8.23 9.31
N VAL A 319 35.81 -8.83 8.11
CA VAL A 319 36.39 -10.16 7.93
C VAL A 319 37.80 -9.99 7.37
N ALA A 320 38.80 -10.09 8.25
CA ALA A 320 40.22 -9.84 7.93
C ALA A 320 40.88 -10.89 6.99
N THR A 321 40.10 -11.78 6.36
CA THR A 321 40.62 -12.79 5.45
C THR A 321 40.90 -12.18 4.07
N GLU A 322 42.08 -12.45 3.51
CA GLU A 322 42.51 -11.90 2.20
C GLU A 322 41.55 -12.23 1.04
N GLU A 323 40.74 -13.27 1.19
CA GLU A 323 39.75 -13.74 0.23
C GLU A 323 38.58 -12.76 0.03
N TRP A 324 38.37 -11.80 0.94
CA TRP A 324 37.22 -10.86 0.93
C TRP A 324 37.59 -9.45 0.46
N LYS A 325 38.85 -9.20 0.13
CA LYS A 325 39.31 -7.88 -0.33
C LYS A 325 38.75 -7.58 -1.73
N GLY A 326 37.88 -6.57 -1.82
CA GLY A 326 37.48 -5.93 -3.08
C GLY A 326 36.13 -6.34 -3.66
N THR A 327 35.34 -7.18 -2.96
CA THR A 327 33.95 -7.46 -3.35
C THR A 327 33.02 -7.03 -2.21
N GLN A 328 32.08 -6.12 -2.50
CA GLN A 328 31.05 -5.74 -1.54
C GLN A 328 30.23 -6.98 -1.18
N GLN A 329 30.22 -7.35 0.10
CA GLN A 329 29.44 -8.48 0.59
C GLN A 329 28.33 -7.97 1.50
N TYR A 330 27.14 -7.87 0.92
CA TYR A 330 25.94 -7.54 1.64
C TYR A 330 25.29 -8.82 2.14
N ILE A 331 25.09 -8.94 3.45
CA ILE A 331 24.33 -10.05 4.01
C ILE A 331 22.88 -9.61 4.04
N THR A 332 22.10 -10.15 3.09
CA THR A 332 20.72 -9.73 2.87
C THR A 332 19.74 -10.89 2.91
N LYS A 333 18.48 -10.57 3.20
CA LYS A 333 17.36 -11.50 3.14
C LYS A 333 16.10 -10.79 2.72
N ARG A 334 15.36 -11.37 1.77
CA ARG A 334 14.01 -10.90 1.45
C ARG A 334 13.02 -11.35 2.53
N VAL A 335 12.21 -10.40 3.01
CA VAL A 335 11.19 -10.63 4.03
C VAL A 335 9.84 -10.20 3.46
N LYS A 336 8.81 -11.02 3.70
CA LYS A 336 7.45 -10.78 3.21
C LYS A 336 6.51 -10.47 4.37
N PHE A 337 5.85 -9.33 4.29
CA PHE A 337 4.83 -8.89 5.23
C PHE A 337 3.45 -9.03 4.59
N TYR A 338 2.53 -9.64 5.32
CA TYR A 338 1.19 -9.93 4.84
C TYR A 338 0.16 -9.08 5.59
N SER A 339 -0.90 -8.69 4.88
CA SER A 339 -2.06 -8.04 5.49
C SER A 339 -2.59 -8.91 6.63
N ARG A 340 -2.68 -8.32 7.84
CA ARG A 340 -3.13 -9.01 9.07
C ARG A 340 -2.34 -10.28 9.45
N GLY A 341 -1.21 -10.57 8.80
CA GLY A 341 -0.45 -11.81 8.98
C GLY A 341 0.50 -11.82 10.18
N GLY A 342 0.51 -10.74 10.97
CA GLY A 342 1.50 -10.54 12.02
C GLY A 342 2.89 -10.27 11.46
N VAL A 343 3.88 -10.20 12.36
CA VAL A 343 5.28 -9.97 11.98
C VAL A 343 5.91 -11.33 11.64
N PRO A 344 6.45 -11.51 10.42
CA PRO A 344 7.15 -12.74 10.07
C PRO A 344 8.39 -12.92 10.96
N ASP A 345 8.82 -14.17 11.10
CA ASP A 345 10.12 -14.45 11.69
C ASP A 345 11.23 -13.90 10.78
N MET A 346 12.03 -12.98 11.30
CA MET A 346 13.08 -12.30 10.55
C MET A 346 14.42 -12.92 10.89
N VAL A 347 15.01 -13.60 9.89
CA VAL A 347 16.25 -14.34 10.05
C VAL A 347 17.25 -13.94 8.98
N LEU A 348 18.44 -13.51 9.41
CA LEU A 348 19.61 -13.32 8.55
C LEU A 348 20.62 -14.46 8.80
N GLU A 349 21.30 -14.89 7.75
CA GLU A 349 22.32 -15.94 7.82
C GLU A 349 23.62 -15.40 7.23
N ILE A 350 24.68 -15.44 8.02
CA ILE A 350 26.06 -15.17 7.58
C ILE A 350 26.60 -16.48 7.02
N ARG A 351 26.95 -16.53 5.74
CA ARG A 351 27.38 -17.75 5.05
C ARG A 351 28.81 -17.62 4.57
#